data_AF-A0A6G6W2K2-F1
#
_entry.id   AF-A0A6G6W2K2-F1
#
_cell.length_a   1.000
_cell.length_b   1.000
_cell.length_c   1.000
_cell.angle_alpha   90.00
_cell.angle_beta   90.00
_cell.angle_gamma   90.00
#
_symmetry.space_group_name_H-M   'P 1'
#
loop_
_entity.id
_entity.type
_entity.pdbx_description
1 polymer ?
#
loop_
_entity_poly.entity_id
_entity_poly.type
_entity_poly.pdbx_seq_one_letter_code
_entity_poly.pdbx_strand_id
1 'polypeptide(L)' 'MDASHEPTPDGHATDDMTDEEKRRDQLLAAPDAVEEDAAPRIDVSHPAEGVTRIDIRDDAPVRPGNPEEPPRPN' A
#
# COMPACT_ATOMS: atom_id res chain seq x y z
N MET A 1 6.89 -35.36 -3.22
CA MET A 1 6.38 -34.01 -3.53
C MET A 1 5.67 -33.49 -2.29
N ASP A 2 6.36 -32.70 -1.47
CA ASP A 2 5.74 -31.67 -0.64
C ASP A 2 6.82 -30.61 -0.43
N ALA A 3 6.57 -29.41 -0.94
CA ALA A 3 7.56 -28.35 -1.01
C ALA A 3 7.71 -27.74 0.38
N SER A 4 8.76 -28.12 1.11
CA SER A 4 9.31 -27.32 2.19
C SER A 4 9.69 -25.97 1.59
N HIS A 5 8.82 -24.97 1.74
CA HIS A 5 9.19 -23.58 1.55
C HIS A 5 10.08 -23.20 2.74
N GLU A 6 11.38 -23.54 2.65
CA GLU A 6 12.40 -22.87 3.43
C GLU A 6 12.25 -21.37 3.16
N PRO A 7 12.16 -20.50 4.19
CA PRO A 7 12.30 -19.08 3.96
C PRO A 7 13.74 -18.88 3.49
N THR A 8 13.93 -18.75 2.18
CA THR A 8 15.18 -18.21 1.65
C THR A 8 15.40 -16.87 2.34
N PRO A 9 16.60 -16.59 2.89
CA PRO A 9 16.95 -15.22 3.22
C PRO A 9 17.08 -14.50 1.88
N ASP A 10 15.95 -14.03 1.35
CA ASP A 10 15.91 -13.15 0.20
C ASP A 10 16.74 -11.92 0.56
N GLY A 11 17.97 -11.90 0.06
CA GLY A 11 18.93 -10.82 0.19
C GLY A 11 18.49 -9.58 -0.56
N HIS A 12 17.39 -8.96 -0.12
CA HIS A 12 17.07 -7.58 -0.44
C HIS A 12 18.01 -6.70 0.38
N ALA A 13 18.96 -6.05 -0.30
CA ALA A 13 20.05 -5.26 0.26
C ALA A 13 19.62 -4.07 1.14
N THR A 14 19.02 -4.30 2.32
CA THR A 14 18.50 -3.26 3.22
C THR A 14 18.35 -3.74 4.68
N ASP A 15 19.23 -4.63 5.18
CA ASP A 15 19.12 -5.18 6.56
C ASP A 15 19.19 -4.09 7.65
N ASP A 16 19.74 -2.91 7.32
CA ASP A 16 19.85 -1.73 8.19
C ASP A 16 18.61 -0.80 8.17
N MET A 17 17.69 -0.96 7.21
CA MET A 17 16.55 -0.04 7.06
C MET A 17 15.31 -0.55 7.79
N THR A 18 14.56 0.36 8.41
CA THR A 18 13.26 0.05 9.01
C THR A 18 12.20 -0.28 7.96
N ASP A 19 11.14 -0.99 8.34
CA ASP A 19 10.01 -1.30 7.44
C ASP A 19 9.37 -0.05 6.81
N GLU A 20 9.39 1.07 7.55
CA GLU A 20 8.94 2.37 7.05
C GLU A 20 9.81 2.87 5.91
N GLU A 21 11.13 2.79 6.08
CA GLU A 21 12.09 3.25 5.07
C GLU A 21 12.08 2.37 3.82
N LYS A 22 11.93 1.04 3.98
CA LYS A 22 11.78 0.11 2.84
C LYS A 22 10.51 0.41 2.05
N ARG A 23 9.40 0.68 2.73
CA ARG A 23 8.14 1.04 2.06
C ARG A 23 8.26 2.36 1.32
N ARG A 24 8.86 3.37 1.93
CA ARG A 24 9.11 4.68 1.30
C ARG A 24 9.93 4.52 0.03
N ASP A 25 11.05 3.81 0.11
CA ASP A 25 11.94 3.56 -1.04
C ASP A 25 11.20 2.83 -2.17
N GLN A 26 10.44 1.79 -1.84
CA GLN A 26 9.63 1.05 -2.80
C GLN A 26 8.58 1.92 -3.50
N LEU A 27 7.94 2.84 -2.77
CA LEU A 27 6.94 3.76 -3.33
C LEU A 27 7.56 4.89 -4.17
N LEU A 28 8.81 5.26 -3.91
CA LEU A 28 9.55 6.31 -4.62
C LEU A 28 10.42 5.78 -5.77
N ALA A 29 10.56 4.47 -5.93
CA ALA A 29 11.38 3.86 -6.97
C ALA A 29 10.81 4.01 -8.38
N ALA A 30 9.53 4.39 -8.52
CA ALA A 30 8.89 4.57 -9.82
C ALA A 30 9.37 5.86 -10.52
N PRO A 31 9.52 5.86 -11.86
CA PRO A 31 9.76 7.10 -12.60
C PRO A 31 8.59 8.07 -12.36
N ASP A 32 8.92 9.34 -12.12
CA ASP A 32 7.98 10.42 -11.75
C ASP A 32 7.33 10.28 -10.36
N ALA A 33 7.77 9.34 -9.50
CA ALA A 33 7.28 9.26 -8.13
C ALA A 33 7.69 10.50 -7.30
N VAL A 34 6.75 11.01 -6.52
CA VAL A 34 6.96 12.17 -5.64
C VAL A 34 6.81 11.77 -4.17
N GLU A 35 7.29 12.60 -3.23
CA GLU A 35 7.20 12.28 -1.79
C GLU A 35 5.75 12.06 -1.30
N GLU A 36 4.77 12.71 -1.95
CA GLU A 36 3.35 12.49 -1.71
C GLU A 36 2.90 11.05 -2.03
N ASP A 37 3.63 10.32 -2.88
CA ASP A 37 3.34 8.92 -3.16
C ASP A 37 3.72 7.98 -2.01
N ALA A 38 4.62 8.39 -1.12
CA ALA A 38 4.93 7.65 0.09
C ALA A 38 3.97 7.98 1.24
N ALA A 39 3.15 9.03 1.11
CA ALA A 39 2.22 9.44 2.15
C ALA A 39 1.09 8.40 2.33
N PRO A 40 0.59 8.19 3.58
CA PRO A 40 -0.58 7.34 3.80
C PRO A 40 -1.78 7.92 3.05
N ARG A 41 -2.43 7.12 2.20
CA ARG A 41 -3.61 7.54 1.40
C ARG A 41 -4.95 7.08 2.00
N ILE A 42 -4.89 6.22 3.01
CA ILE A 42 -6.04 5.54 3.60
C ILE A 42 -6.14 5.91 5.07
N ASP A 43 -7.33 6.28 5.52
CA ASP A 43 -7.67 6.33 6.94
C ASP A 43 -8.39 5.03 7.32
N VAL A 44 -7.91 4.38 8.39
CA VAL A 44 -8.53 3.17 8.92
C VAL A 44 -9.08 3.49 10.30
N SER A 45 -10.40 3.51 10.41
CA SER A 45 -11.12 3.79 11.65
C SER A 45 -11.85 2.55 12.16
N HIS A 46 -12.00 2.45 13.48
CA HIS A 46 -12.69 1.34 14.14
C HIS A 46 -13.86 1.88 14.99
N PRO A 47 -14.95 2.34 14.34
CA PRO A 47 -16.03 3.05 15.03
C PRO A 47 -16.82 2.17 16.01
N ALA A 48 -16.78 0.84 15.88
CA ALA A 48 -17.39 -0.11 16.79
C ALA A 48 -16.58 -1.41 16.82
N GLU A 49 -16.75 -2.23 17.87
CA GLU A 49 -16.12 -3.55 17.94
C GLU A 49 -16.49 -4.41 16.73
N GLY A 50 -15.48 -4.99 16.10
CA GLY A 50 -15.64 -5.80 14.89
C GLY A 50 -15.87 -5.01 13.59
N VAL A 51 -15.94 -3.68 13.65
CA VAL A 51 -16.13 -2.84 12.45
C VAL A 51 -14.81 -2.14 12.12
N THR A 52 -14.26 -2.46 10.96
CA THR A 52 -13.13 -1.72 10.36
C THR A 52 -13.66 -0.92 9.18
N ARG A 53 -13.62 0.40 9.30
CA ARG A 53 -14.00 1.32 8.24
C ARG A 53 -12.73 1.86 7.59
N ILE A 54 -12.69 1.77 6.26
CA ILE A 54 -11.55 2.18 5.44
C ILE A 54 -12.05 3.34 4.58
N ASP A 55 -11.54 4.54 4.83
CA ASP A 55 -11.86 5.74 4.05
C ASP A 55 -10.62 6.20 3.26
N ILE A 56 -10.85 6.79 2.08
CA ILE A 56 -9.80 7.39 1.28
C ILE A 56 -9.57 8.80 1.79
N ARG A 57 -8.33 9.13 2.14
CA ARG A 57 -7.99 10.47 2.64
C ARG A 57 -8.30 11.54 1.60
N ASP A 58 -8.67 12.72 2.09
CA ASP A 58 -9.10 13.81 1.21
C ASP A 58 -7.98 14.39 0.36
N ASP A 59 -6.75 14.32 0.89
CA ASP A 59 -5.53 14.74 0.22
C ASP A 59 -4.95 13.68 -0.75
N ALA A 60 -5.59 12.52 -0.90
CA ALA A 60 -5.08 11.48 -1.79
C ALA A 60 -5.21 11.91 -3.28
N PRO A 61 -4.11 11.90 -4.07
CA PRO A 61 -4.11 12.38 -5.45
C PRO A 61 -4.88 11.46 -6.42
N VAL A 62 -5.04 10.18 -6.07
CA VAL A 62 -5.76 9.18 -6.86
C VAL A 62 -6.79 8.50 -5.97
N ARG A 63 -8.04 8.45 -6.45
CA ARG A 63 -9.14 7.74 -5.79
C ARG A 63 -9.51 6.48 -6.59
N PRO A 64 -9.81 5.36 -5.92
CA PRO A 64 -10.45 4.21 -6.57
C PRO A 64 -11.71 4.65 -7.32
N GLY A 65 -12.05 3.95 -8.40
CA GLY A 65 -13.21 4.27 -9.22
C GLY A 65 -14.48 4.47 -8.39
N ASN A 66 -15.31 5.43 -8.80
CA ASN A 66 -16.55 5.74 -8.10
C ASN A 66 -17.47 4.49 -8.09
N PRO A 67 -17.89 3.98 -6.91
CA PRO A 67 -18.78 2.82 -6.84
C PRO A 67 -20.16 3.08 -7.46
N GLU A 68 -20.55 4.35 -7.60
CA GLU A 68 -21.80 4.75 -8.26
C GLU A 68 -21.68 4.82 -9.79
N GLU A 69 -20.45 4.78 -10.32
CA GLU A 69 -20.21 4.85 -11.76
C GLU A 69 -20.21 3.44 -12.35
N PRO A 70 -21.03 3.16 -13.38
CA PRO A 70 -21.11 1.83 -13.97
C PRO A 70 -19.74 1.42 -14.54
N PRO A 71 -19.37 0.13 -14.46
CA PRO A 71 -18.07 -0.33 -14.93
C PRO A 71 -17.90 -0.01 -16.41
N ARG A 72 -16.74 0.57 -16.76
CA ARG A 72 -16.42 0.87 -18.16
C ARG A 72 -16.33 -0.44 -18.95
N PRO A 73 -16.99 -0.54 -20.13
CA PRO A 73 -16.86 -1.72 -20.96
C PRO A 73 -15.41 -1.87 -21.47
N ASN A 74 -14.93 -3.11 -21.51
CA ASN A 74 -13.62 -3.47 -22.07
C ASN A 74 -13.60 -3.37 -23.59
#